data_AF-A0A7M4D7P1-F1
#
_entry.id   AF-A0A7M4D7P1-F1
#
_cell.length_a   1.000
_cell.length_b   1.000
_cell.length_c   1.000
_cell.angle_alpha   90.00
_cell.angle_beta   90.00
_cell.angle_gamma   90.00
#
_symmetry.space_group_name_H-M   'P 1'
#
loop_
_entity.id
_entity.type
_entity.pdbx_description
1 polymer ?
#
loop_
_entity_poly.entity_id
_entity_poly.type
_entity_poly.pdbx_seq_one_letter_code
_entity_poly.pdbx_strand_id
1 'polypeptide(L)'
;MKNTLLLLIILAFSCTAGAQEHVGLKKAPLQYCTSNQSPLQLVVGDTLVIMCDTMYLINKTRYQFYRSIHKATLEDDNIECKNLLKAYETRLEEDELSYSKLLANSRKTEQTTLNFIEYTQKSLESTQKTLQYTQQSLDTSMQNLDRANELIRKEKWNATRQKVLTGIAGLGVGILVGVLVTR
;
A
#
# COMPACT_ATOMS: atom_id res chain seq x y z
N MET A 1 29.71 45.92 29.11
CA MET A 1 29.15 45.13 27.98
C MET A 1 29.43 43.62 28.09
N LYS A 2 30.61 43.19 28.57
CA LYS A 2 30.95 41.76 28.69
C LYS A 2 30.09 41.02 29.75
N ASN A 3 29.79 41.66 30.89
CA ASN A 3 28.99 41.05 31.95
C ASN A 3 27.48 40.96 31.62
N THR A 4 26.95 41.88 30.82
CA THR A 4 25.55 41.86 30.38
C THR A 4 25.30 40.79 29.32
N LEU A 5 26.29 40.53 28.46
CA LEU A 5 26.26 39.45 27.47
C LEU A 5 26.30 38.06 28.16
N LEU A 6 27.15 37.92 29.18
CA LEU A 6 27.25 36.68 29.96
C LEU A 6 25.92 36.33 30.65
N LEU A 7 25.24 37.34 31.20
CA LEU A 7 23.96 37.14 31.90
C LEU A 7 22.83 36.74 30.94
N LEU A 8 22.80 37.29 29.72
CA LEU A 8 21.87 36.90 28.66
C LEU A 8 22.11 35.47 28.16
N ILE A 9 23.37 35.04 28.06
CA ILE A 9 23.71 33.66 27.67
C ILE A 9 23.27 32.66 28.74
N ILE A 10 23.46 32.99 30.03
CA ILE A 10 23.02 32.13 31.14
C ILE A 10 21.48 32.05 31.20
N LEU A 11 20.77 33.16 30.96
CA LEU A 11 19.31 33.17 30.90
C LEU A 11 18.77 32.36 29.71
N ALA A 12 19.42 32.45 28.54
CA ALA A 12 19.05 31.67 27.36
C ALA A 12 19.25 30.16 27.58
N PHE A 13 20.35 29.77 28.25
CA PHE A 13 20.63 28.35 28.54
C PHE A 13 19.67 27.74 29.56
N SER A 14 19.16 28.54 30.50
CA SER A 14 18.18 28.08 31.50
C SER A 14 16.76 27.96 30.94
N CYS A 15 16.41 28.72 29.88
CA CYS A 15 15.15 28.52 29.16
C CYS A 15 15.12 27.23 28.31
N THR A 16 16.26 26.75 27.80
CA THR A 16 16.30 25.53 26.97
C THR A 16 16.33 24.23 27.77
N ALA A 17 16.69 24.28 29.05
CA ALA A 17 16.72 23.09 29.92
C ALA A 17 15.33 22.65 30.42
N GLY A 18 14.30 23.51 30.32
CA GLY A 18 12.93 23.20 30.75
C GLY A 18 12.07 22.47 29.71
N ALA A 19 12.61 22.17 28.53
CA ALA A 19 11.85 21.59 27.40
C ALA A 19 12.13 20.10 27.14
N GLN A 20 12.85 19.41 28.03
CA GLN A 20 12.95 17.96 27.96
C GLN A 20 11.63 17.36 28.46
N GLU A 21 10.87 16.73 27.56
CA GLU A 21 9.72 15.90 27.90
C GLU A 21 10.13 14.92 29.00
N HIS A 22 9.47 15.02 30.16
CA HIS A 22 9.71 14.15 31.30
C HIS A 22 9.25 12.72 30.96
N VAL A 23 10.12 11.94 30.34
CA VAL A 23 10.00 10.49 30.24
C VAL A 23 10.35 9.91 31.62
N GLY A 24 9.33 9.67 32.44
CA GLY A 24 9.49 9.17 33.80
C GLY A 24 9.33 7.65 33.88
N LEU A 25 10.33 6.95 34.40
CA LEU A 25 10.14 5.55 34.82
C LEU A 25 9.31 5.53 36.11
N LYS A 26 8.07 5.04 36.04
CA LYS A 26 7.21 4.86 37.22
C LYS A 26 7.16 3.39 37.60
N LYS A 27 7.41 3.12 38.88
CA LYS A 27 7.35 1.77 39.46
C LYS A 27 6.13 1.68 40.35
N ALA A 28 5.26 0.70 40.11
CA ALA A 28 4.15 0.38 41.01
C ALA A 28 4.67 -0.62 42.06
N PRO A 29 4.81 -0.24 43.34
CA PRO A 29 5.30 -1.15 44.37
C PRO A 29 4.26 -2.24 44.66
N LEU A 30 4.69 -3.41 45.15
CA LEU A 30 3.79 -4.54 45.47
C LEU A 30 2.64 -4.15 46.42
N GLN A 31 2.90 -3.22 47.34
CA GLN A 31 1.91 -2.68 48.29
C GLN A 31 0.79 -1.89 47.61
N TYR A 32 1.04 -1.32 46.44
CA TYR A 32 0.04 -0.58 45.68
C TYR A 32 -1.00 -1.54 45.07
N CYS A 33 -0.63 -2.79 44.79
CA CYS A 33 -1.52 -3.80 44.22
C CYS A 33 -2.71 -4.16 45.13
N THR A 34 -2.56 -3.97 46.44
CA THR A 34 -3.59 -4.28 47.45
C THR A 34 -4.14 -3.01 48.13
N SER A 35 -3.76 -1.83 47.65
CA SER A 35 -4.11 -0.56 48.26
C SER A 35 -5.35 0.06 47.63
N ASN A 36 -6.17 0.72 48.44
CA ASN A 36 -7.28 1.56 47.98
C ASN A 36 -6.82 3.00 47.62
N GLN A 37 -5.54 3.16 47.30
CA GLN A 37 -4.97 4.44 46.87
C GLN A 37 -5.51 4.85 45.49
N SER A 38 -5.47 6.15 45.22
CA SER A 38 -5.88 6.67 43.92
C SER A 38 -4.97 6.16 42.80
N PRO A 39 -5.49 5.95 41.58
CA PRO A 39 -4.72 5.50 40.43
C PRO A 39 -3.46 6.32 40.18
N LEU A 40 -2.35 5.63 39.89
CA LEU A 40 -1.12 6.25 39.42
C LEU A 40 -1.39 7.02 38.13
N GLN A 41 -1.10 8.32 38.14
CA GLN A 41 -1.26 9.16 36.95
C GLN A 41 -0.07 8.93 36.02
N LEU A 42 -0.36 8.62 34.76
CA LEU A 42 0.62 8.35 33.72
C LEU A 42 0.43 9.34 32.58
N VAL A 43 1.53 9.83 32.02
CA VAL A 43 1.54 10.68 30.84
C VAL A 43 2.13 9.92 29.65
N VAL A 44 1.89 10.44 28.44
CA VAL A 44 2.46 9.88 27.22
C VAL A 44 3.99 9.89 27.34
N GLY A 45 4.62 8.74 27.04
CA GLY A 45 6.06 8.56 27.17
C GLY A 45 6.52 7.96 28.51
N ASP A 46 5.65 7.88 29.52
CA ASP A 46 6.01 7.18 30.77
C ASP A 46 6.25 5.68 30.53
N THR A 47 7.29 5.15 31.17
CA THR A 47 7.56 3.69 31.20
C THR A 47 7.12 3.14 32.54
N LEU A 48 6.32 2.08 32.53
CA LEU A 48 5.70 1.52 33.72
C LEU A 48 6.24 0.13 34.03
N VAL A 49 6.75 -0.05 35.24
CA VAL A 49 7.17 -1.35 35.77
C VAL A 49 6.13 -1.82 36.77
N ILE A 50 5.44 -2.89 36.41
CA ILE A 50 4.34 -3.47 37.17
C ILE A 50 4.88 -4.70 37.91
N MET A 51 4.69 -4.73 39.22
CA MET A 51 5.01 -5.90 40.05
C MET A 51 3.77 -6.67 40.50
N CYS A 52 2.57 -6.26 40.05
CA CYS A 52 1.29 -6.93 40.30
C CYS A 52 0.98 -7.98 39.22
N ASP A 53 0.14 -8.97 39.54
CA ASP A 53 -0.33 -9.98 38.58
C ASP A 53 -1.14 -9.35 37.43
N THR A 54 -1.97 -8.35 37.74
CA THR A 54 -2.78 -7.61 36.77
C THR A 54 -2.84 -6.13 37.13
N MET A 55 -3.01 -5.29 36.10
CA MET A 55 -3.19 -3.85 36.28
C MET A 55 -4.03 -3.28 35.13
N TYR A 56 -4.94 -2.39 35.48
CA TYR A 56 -5.84 -1.74 34.52
C TYR A 56 -5.37 -0.32 34.23
N LEU A 57 -5.29 0.01 32.94
CA LEU A 57 -5.05 1.38 32.50
C LEU A 57 -6.40 2.04 32.21
N ILE A 58 -6.66 3.18 32.84
CA ILE A 58 -7.91 3.92 32.63
C ILE A 58 -7.62 5.38 32.30
N ASN A 59 -8.38 5.91 31.35
CA ASN A 59 -8.33 7.32 31.01
C ASN A 59 -8.79 8.19 32.20
N LYS A 60 -8.11 9.33 32.42
CA LYS A 60 -8.39 10.25 33.53
C LYS A 60 -9.86 10.68 33.61
N THR A 61 -10.46 11.10 32.49
CA THR A 61 -11.86 11.54 32.43
C THR A 61 -12.80 10.39 32.80
N ARG A 62 -12.53 9.19 32.26
CA ARG A 62 -13.33 8.00 32.54
C ARG A 62 -13.23 7.57 34.01
N TYR A 63 -12.04 7.64 34.60
CA TYR A 63 -11.87 7.37 36.03
C TYR A 63 -12.66 8.35 36.92
N GLN A 64 -12.62 9.66 36.60
CA GLN A 64 -13.37 10.67 37.35
C GLN A 64 -14.88 10.41 37.29
N PHE A 65 -15.39 10.05 36.11
CA PHE A 65 -16.79 9.67 35.94
C PHE A 65 -17.18 8.49 36.85
N TYR A 66 -16.47 7.36 36.77
CA TYR A 66 -16.77 6.20 37.62
C TYR A 66 -16.65 6.50 39.11
N ARG A 67 -15.63 7.28 39.51
CA ARG A 67 -15.47 7.70 40.91
C ARG A 67 -16.66 8.53 41.40
N SER A 68 -17.16 9.45 40.56
CA SER A 68 -18.31 10.29 40.91
C SER A 68 -19.60 9.48 41.06
N ILE A 69 -19.84 8.53 40.17
CA ILE A 69 -20.98 7.62 40.26
C ILE A 69 -20.86 6.73 41.49
N HIS A 70 -19.71 6.08 41.69
CA HIS A 70 -19.51 5.20 42.84
C HIS A 70 -19.75 5.93 44.17
N LYS A 71 -19.28 7.19 44.28
CA LYS A 71 -19.56 8.04 45.44
C LYS A 71 -21.05 8.30 45.61
N ALA A 72 -21.75 8.68 44.53
CA ALA A 72 -23.19 8.94 44.56
C ALA A 72 -24.01 7.67 44.89
N THR A 73 -23.59 6.49 44.40
CA THR A 73 -24.25 5.20 44.66
C THR A 73 -24.04 4.72 46.11
N LEU A 74 -22.95 5.14 46.77
CA LEU A 74 -22.71 4.85 48.19
C LEU A 74 -23.48 5.79 49.13
N GLU A 75 -23.72 7.04 48.69
CA GLU A 75 -24.37 8.08 49.50
C GLU A 75 -25.91 8.03 49.43
N ASP A 76 -26.49 7.49 48.35
CA ASP A 76 -27.93 7.46 48.13
C ASP A 76 -28.36 6.11 47.50
N ASP A 77 -29.34 5.41 48.09
CA ASP A 77 -29.93 4.18 47.52
C ASP A 77 -30.92 4.53 46.37
N ASN A 78 -30.50 5.47 45.53
CA ASN A 78 -31.33 6.09 44.53
C ASN A 78 -31.45 5.17 43.31
N ILE A 79 -32.65 4.62 43.13
CA ILE A 79 -33.01 3.70 42.05
C ILE A 79 -32.71 4.32 40.67
N GLU A 80 -32.83 5.66 40.51
CA GLU A 80 -32.52 6.33 39.24
C GLU A 80 -31.04 6.27 38.87
N CYS A 81 -30.13 6.43 39.85
CA CYS A 81 -28.69 6.36 39.61
C CYS A 81 -28.27 4.93 39.19
N LYS A 82 -28.85 3.90 39.84
CA LYS A 82 -28.64 2.49 39.47
C LYS A 82 -29.15 2.19 38.06
N ASN A 83 -30.32 2.72 37.69
CA ASN A 83 -30.87 2.54 36.35
C ASN A 83 -30.02 3.26 35.28
N LEU A 84 -29.54 4.47 35.58
CA LEU A 84 -28.65 5.20 34.68
C LEU A 84 -27.33 4.45 34.49
N LEU A 85 -26.73 3.95 35.58
CA LEU A 85 -25.50 3.15 35.53
C LEU A 85 -25.69 1.90 34.67
N LYS A 86 -26.77 1.15 34.89
CA LYS A 86 -27.10 -0.04 34.10
C LYS A 86 -27.28 0.28 32.61
N ALA A 87 -27.94 1.40 32.29
CA ALA A 87 -28.09 1.85 30.90
C ALA A 87 -26.75 2.19 30.25
N TYR A 88 -25.81 2.79 31.01
CA TYR A 88 -24.46 3.04 30.53
C TYR A 88 -23.66 1.74 30.31
N GLU A 89 -23.77 0.77 31.22
CA GLU A 89 -23.13 -0.54 31.07
C GLU A 89 -23.63 -1.27 29.82
N THR A 90 -24.95 -1.30 29.61
CA THR A 90 -25.53 -1.89 28.40
C THR A 90 -25.03 -1.19 27.14
N ARG A 91 -24.94 0.15 27.14
CA ARG A 91 -24.37 0.88 25.99
C ARG A 91 -22.91 0.54 25.72
N LEU A 92 -22.10 0.37 26.76
CA LEU A 92 -20.70 -0.02 26.60
C LEU A 92 -20.58 -1.42 25.98
N GLU A 93 -21.41 -2.37 26.39
CA GLU A 93 -21.46 -3.71 25.78
C GLU A 93 -21.93 -3.66 24.31
N GLU A 94 -22.95 -2.85 24.01
CA GLU A 94 -23.42 -2.64 22.64
C GLU A 94 -22.33 -2.01 21.75
N ASP A 95 -21.61 -1.02 22.27
CA ASP A 95 -20.50 -0.36 21.59
C ASP A 95 -19.34 -1.33 21.34
N GLU A 96 -18.97 -2.17 22.31
CA GLU A 96 -17.94 -3.20 22.14
C GLU A 96 -18.35 -4.24 21.07
N LEU A 97 -19.60 -4.68 21.09
CA LEU A 97 -20.13 -5.59 20.08
C LEU A 97 -20.15 -4.92 18.69
N SER A 98 -20.53 -3.66 18.60
CA SER A 98 -20.52 -2.90 17.36
C SER A 98 -19.10 -2.75 16.81
N TYR A 99 -18.14 -2.39 17.66
CA TYR A 99 -16.74 -2.24 17.30
C TYR A 99 -16.13 -3.57 16.83
N SER A 100 -16.41 -4.68 17.53
CA SER A 100 -15.92 -6.00 17.13
C SER A 100 -16.46 -6.43 15.76
N LYS A 101 -17.73 -6.16 15.46
CA LYS A 101 -18.32 -6.38 14.12
C LYS A 101 -17.65 -5.51 13.06
N LEU A 102 -17.41 -4.23 13.37
CA LEU A 102 -16.75 -3.31 12.45
C LEU A 102 -15.32 -3.79 12.11
N LEU A 103 -14.58 -4.23 13.13
CA LEU A 103 -13.23 -4.78 12.98
C LEU A 103 -13.23 -6.06 12.13
N ALA A 104 -14.18 -6.98 12.37
CA ALA A 104 -14.33 -8.20 11.58
C ALA A 104 -14.64 -7.89 10.11
N ASN A 105 -15.54 -6.93 9.85
CA ASN A 105 -15.85 -6.47 8.50
C ASN A 105 -14.65 -5.82 7.82
N SER A 106 -13.89 -4.98 8.54
CA SER A 106 -12.68 -4.35 8.01
C SER A 106 -11.64 -5.40 7.58
N ARG A 107 -11.40 -6.41 8.42
CA ARG A 107 -10.49 -7.53 8.08
C ARG A 107 -10.96 -8.31 6.85
N LYS A 108 -12.27 -8.55 6.73
CA LYS A 108 -12.83 -9.23 5.55
C LYS A 108 -12.67 -8.40 4.28
N THR A 109 -12.88 -7.08 4.35
CA THR A 109 -12.68 -6.15 3.24
C THR A 109 -11.21 -6.08 2.84
N GLU A 110 -10.29 -6.04 3.81
CA GLU A 110 -8.85 -6.08 3.57
C GLU A 110 -8.45 -7.37 2.83
N GLN A 111 -8.90 -8.54 3.32
CA GLN A 111 -8.65 -9.82 2.64
C GLN A 111 -9.20 -9.84 1.21
N THR A 112 -10.42 -9.33 1.00
CA THR A 112 -11.03 -9.26 -0.33
C THR A 112 -10.22 -8.35 -1.25
N THR A 113 -9.71 -7.23 -0.72
CA THR A 113 -8.86 -6.29 -1.46
C THR A 113 -7.54 -6.94 -1.85
N LEU A 114 -6.90 -7.67 -0.94
CA LEU A 114 -5.67 -8.43 -1.23
C LEU A 114 -5.89 -9.46 -2.34
N ASN A 115 -6.98 -10.23 -2.27
CA ASN A 115 -7.33 -11.20 -3.30
C ASN A 115 -7.59 -10.52 -4.67
N PHE A 116 -8.23 -9.35 -4.67
CA PHE A 116 -8.48 -8.57 -5.88
C PHE A 116 -7.19 -8.02 -6.50
N ILE A 117 -6.24 -7.56 -5.68
CA ILE A 117 -4.92 -7.13 -6.12
C ILE A 117 -4.17 -8.31 -6.75
N GLU A 118 -4.16 -9.48 -6.11
CA GLU A 118 -3.52 -10.69 -6.64
C GLU A 118 -4.11 -11.10 -8.01
N TYR A 119 -5.44 -11.11 -8.12
CA TYR A 119 -6.11 -11.40 -9.39
C TYR A 119 -5.73 -10.40 -10.48
N THR A 120 -5.69 -9.11 -10.13
CA THR A 120 -5.33 -8.04 -11.07
C THR A 120 -3.88 -8.16 -11.52
N GLN A 121 -2.94 -8.47 -10.62
CA GLN A 121 -1.54 -8.75 -10.95
C GLN A 121 -1.41 -9.92 -11.94
N LYS A 122 -2.13 -11.02 -11.70
CA LYS A 122 -2.14 -12.18 -12.60
C LYS A 122 -2.74 -11.85 -13.97
N SER A 123 -3.77 -11.02 -14.00
CA SER A 123 -4.38 -10.55 -15.25
C SER A 123 -3.42 -9.65 -16.05
N LEU A 124 -2.70 -8.75 -15.37
CA LEU A 124 -1.65 -7.92 -15.95
C LEU A 124 -0.51 -8.78 -16.53
N GLU A 125 -0.04 -9.78 -15.80
CA GLU A 125 1.00 -10.69 -16.28
C GLU A 125 0.55 -11.46 -17.53
N SER A 126 -0.68 -11.96 -17.55
CA SER A 126 -1.27 -12.62 -18.73
C SER A 126 -1.38 -11.68 -19.93
N THR A 127 -1.81 -10.44 -19.69
CA THR A 127 -1.90 -9.41 -20.73
C THR A 127 -0.52 -9.07 -21.29
N GLN A 128 0.50 -8.94 -20.42
CA GLN A 128 1.87 -8.68 -20.83
C GLN A 128 2.44 -9.82 -21.68
N LYS A 129 2.20 -11.09 -21.30
CA LYS A 129 2.58 -12.26 -22.12
C LYS A 129 1.90 -12.22 -23.49
N THR A 130 0.60 -11.90 -23.52
CA THR A 130 -0.16 -11.79 -24.77
C THR A 130 0.43 -10.72 -25.68
N LEU A 131 0.77 -9.54 -25.15
CA LEU A 131 1.42 -8.47 -25.89
C LEU A 131 2.80 -8.90 -26.44
N GLN A 132 3.61 -9.62 -25.65
CA GLN A 132 4.88 -10.16 -26.12
C GLN A 132 4.70 -11.14 -27.28
N TYR A 133 3.73 -12.07 -27.18
CA TYR A 133 3.40 -12.98 -28.28
C TYR A 133 2.93 -12.24 -29.53
N THR A 134 2.07 -11.24 -29.38
CA THR A 134 1.61 -10.41 -30.50
C THR A 134 2.78 -9.68 -31.16
N GLN A 135 3.70 -9.12 -30.38
CA GLN A 135 4.88 -8.44 -30.90
C GLN A 135 5.81 -9.38 -31.65
N GLN A 136 6.05 -10.58 -31.13
CA GLN A 136 6.85 -11.60 -31.80
C GLN A 136 6.19 -12.08 -33.11
N SER A 137 4.86 -12.21 -33.12
CA SER A 137 4.08 -12.56 -34.31
C SER A 137 4.15 -11.46 -35.38
N LEU A 138 4.08 -10.19 -34.97
CA LEU A 138 4.28 -9.03 -35.84
C LEU A 138 5.69 -9.02 -36.45
N ASP A 139 6.74 -9.24 -35.66
CA ASP A 139 8.12 -9.29 -36.15
C ASP A 139 8.30 -10.43 -37.17
N THR A 140 7.76 -11.61 -36.88
CA THR A 140 7.78 -12.76 -37.80
C THR A 140 7.03 -12.44 -39.10
N SER A 141 5.89 -11.75 -39.00
CA SER A 141 5.09 -11.35 -40.16
C SER A 141 5.84 -10.31 -41.02
N MET A 142 6.55 -9.37 -40.39
CA MET A 142 7.40 -8.40 -41.08
C MET A 142 8.55 -9.10 -41.82
N GLN A 143 9.25 -10.03 -41.17
CA GLN A 143 10.31 -10.82 -41.83
C GLN A 143 9.79 -11.63 -43.02
N ASN A 144 8.59 -12.20 -42.92
CA ASN A 144 7.96 -12.92 -44.01
C ASN A 144 7.56 -12.01 -45.18
N LEU A 145 7.05 -10.80 -44.87
CA LEU A 145 6.78 -9.76 -45.87
C LEU A 145 8.06 -9.32 -46.60
N ASP A 146 9.16 -9.14 -45.88
CA ASP A 146 10.44 -8.79 -46.47
C ASP A 146 10.96 -9.90 -47.39
N ARG A 147 10.88 -11.17 -46.96
CA ARG A 147 11.21 -12.32 -47.84
C ARG A 147 10.33 -12.38 -49.07
N ALA A 148 9.03 -12.17 -48.94
CA ALA A 148 8.10 -12.18 -50.06
C ALA A 148 8.43 -11.06 -51.06
N ASN A 149 8.72 -9.85 -50.57
CA ASN A 149 9.18 -8.74 -51.40
C ASN A 149 10.49 -9.05 -52.13
N GLU A 150 11.44 -9.70 -51.45
CA GLU A 150 12.71 -10.10 -52.07
C GLU A 150 12.50 -11.15 -53.17
N LEU A 151 11.63 -12.14 -52.94
CA LEU A 151 11.26 -13.16 -53.93
C LEU A 151 10.57 -12.54 -55.15
N ILE A 152 9.59 -11.65 -54.94
CA ILE A 152 8.92 -10.91 -56.03
C ILE A 152 9.93 -10.11 -56.84
N ARG A 153 10.90 -9.46 -56.18
CA ARG A 153 11.96 -8.71 -56.86
C ARG A 153 12.85 -9.64 -57.70
N LYS A 154 13.22 -10.80 -57.17
CA LYS A 154 14.02 -11.82 -57.89
C LYS A 154 13.26 -12.39 -59.09
N GLU A 155 11.97 -12.70 -58.95
CA GLU A 155 11.13 -13.17 -60.05
C GLU A 155 10.98 -12.12 -61.14
N LYS A 156 10.70 -10.85 -60.78
CA LYS A 156 10.64 -9.75 -61.75
C LYS A 156 11.95 -9.60 -62.52
N TRP A 157 13.09 -9.71 -61.85
CA TRP A 157 14.39 -9.64 -62.50
C TRP A 157 14.64 -10.84 -63.44
N ASN A 158 14.33 -12.06 -63.00
CA ASN A 158 14.46 -13.26 -63.82
C ASN A 158 13.56 -13.21 -65.06
N ALA A 159 12.30 -12.82 -64.90
CA ALA A 159 11.36 -12.69 -66.02
C ALA A 159 11.82 -11.62 -67.03
N THR A 160 12.40 -10.52 -66.55
CA THR A 160 12.97 -9.47 -67.42
C THR A 160 14.18 -10.00 -68.18
N ARG A 161 15.07 -10.75 -67.52
CA ARG A 161 16.25 -11.36 -68.16
C ARG A 161 15.88 -12.38 -69.23
N GLN A 162 14.85 -13.18 -68.96
CA GLN A 162 14.35 -14.19 -69.90
C GLN A 162 13.73 -13.56 -71.14
N LYS A 163 12.99 -12.45 -70.99
CA LYS A 163 12.45 -11.67 -72.12
C LYS A 163 13.53 -11.04 -72.99
N VAL A 164 14.62 -10.54 -72.39
CA VAL A 164 15.76 -10.00 -73.16
C VAL A 164 16.46 -11.11 -73.94
N LEU A 165 16.66 -12.29 -73.32
CA LEU A 165 17.31 -13.42 -73.97
C LEU A 165 16.51 -13.95 -75.17
N THR A 166 15.18 -14.08 -75.04
CA THR A 166 14.33 -14.51 -76.16
C THR A 166 14.24 -13.46 -77.26
N GLY A 167 14.27 -12.16 -76.93
CA GLY A 167 14.34 -11.08 -77.92
C GLY A 167 15.63 -11.10 -78.75
N ILE A 168 16.77 -11.36 -78.12
CA ILE A 168 18.08 -11.48 -78.81
C ILE A 168 18.13 -12.77 -79.65
N ALA A 169 17.62 -13.89 -79.14
CA ALA A 169 17.56 -15.15 -79.88
C ALA A 169 16.62 -15.05 -81.11
N GLY A 170 15.49 -14.34 -80.99
CA GLY A 170 14.55 -14.11 -82.10
C GLY A 170 15.15 -13.25 -83.22
N LEU A 171 15.96 -12.25 -82.87
CA LEU A 171 16.69 -11.42 -83.84
C LEU A 171 17.73 -12.22 -84.62
N GLY A 172 18.47 -13.11 -83.96
CA GLY A 172 19.47 -13.97 -84.63
C GLY A 172 18.86 -14.95 -85.63
N VAL A 173 17.73 -15.58 -85.29
CA VAL A 173 17.02 -16.52 -86.19
C VAL A 173 16.34 -15.77 -87.34
N GLY A 174 15.77 -14.59 -87.09
CA GLY A 174 15.15 -13.77 -88.13
C GLY A 174 16.14 -13.28 -89.20
N ILE A 175 17.36 -12.91 -88.79
CA ILE A 175 18.42 -12.52 -89.74
C ILE A 175 18.88 -13.72 -90.58
N LEU A 176 19.04 -14.90 -89.98
CA LEU A 176 19.47 -16.11 -90.71
C LEU A 176 18.44 -16.59 -91.73
N VAL A 177 17.15 -16.58 -91.39
CA VAL A 177 16.07 -16.97 -92.31
C VAL A 177 15.86 -15.91 -93.40
N GLY A 178 15.96 -14.62 -93.07
CA GLY A 178 15.83 -13.53 -94.04
C GLY A 178 16.91 -13.56 -95.13
N VAL A 179 18.16 -13.89 -94.78
CA VAL A 179 19.28 -14.02 -95.72
C VAL A 179 19.18 -15.28 -96.59
N LEU A 180 18.52 -16.34 -96.11
CA LEU A 180 18.29 -17.57 -96.88
C LEU A 180 17.14 -17.44 -97.89
N VAL A 181 16.12 -16.63 -97.61
CA VAL A 181 14.96 -16.43 -98.49
C VAL A 181 15.20 -15.34 -99.55
N THR A 182 16.21 -14.48 -99.35
CA THR A 182 16.57 -13.41 -100.30
C THR A 182 17.69 -13.79 -101.27
N ARG A 183 18.06 -15.07 -101.34
CA ARG A 183 19.05 -15.60 -102.28
C ARG A 183 18.45 -16.49 -103.34
#